data_AF-A0A382P0H8-F1
#
_entry.id   AF-A0A382P0H8-F1
#
_cell.length_a   1.000
_cell.length_b   1.000
_cell.length_c   1.000
_cell.angle_alpha   90.00
_cell.angle_beta   90.00
_cell.angle_gamma   90.00
#
_symmetry.space_group_name_H-M   'P 1'
#
loop_
_entity.id
_entity.type
_entity.pdbx_description
1 polymer ?
#
loop_
_entity_poly.entity_id
_entity_poly.type
_entity_poly.pdbx_seq_one_letter_code
_entity_poly.pdbx_strand_id
1 'polypeptide(L)'
;MKKICYSALLTAVVVLVGLKIADRQHALSPVEKDREGLSVGEIEEPAFIASLEATQFGGQSRNWRSVVAGQETGKTRLDTVPEADPLGAFQRWAREFMEGTADLEEGLRLAKARRTKMARLIRENPRQAIANRIDDDIREALPESIRDQLEQPTHGTGRLDVRQEYRLAKGEHPVAEAAGNYPGLDPRLVRSAELDSRSTRLETTTFNQLSSNGKTYTAHVYGSLSGQGSRESMPFNGIALDGHIALDESPVRLMGKTGTGTAMAAGQAVEARDPVTGETASLAKGGFL
;
A
#
# COMPACT_ATOMS: atom_id res chain seq x y z
N MET A 1 17.85 4.30 -56.47
CA MET A 1 19.31 4.02 -56.46
C MET A 1 19.97 4.94 -55.44
N LYS A 2 20.73 4.38 -54.48
CA LYS A 2 21.86 4.96 -53.69
C LYS A 2 21.63 6.37 -53.08
N LYS A 3 21.35 6.58 -51.79
CA LYS A 3 22.19 6.44 -50.56
C LYS A 3 23.69 6.70 -50.77
N ILE A 4 24.28 7.44 -49.80
CA ILE A 4 25.68 7.53 -49.32
C ILE A 4 26.12 9.01 -49.24
N CYS A 5 26.76 9.58 -48.20
CA CYS A 5 27.15 9.15 -46.86
C CYS A 5 27.95 10.27 -46.13
N TYR A 6 28.03 10.13 -44.79
CA TYR A 6 29.15 10.37 -43.84
C TYR A 6 29.82 11.74 -43.66
N SER A 7 29.92 12.15 -42.37
CA SER A 7 31.16 12.42 -41.61
C SER A 7 30.84 13.38 -40.45
N ALA A 8 30.81 12.98 -39.18
CA ALA A 8 31.90 12.62 -38.25
C ALA A 8 32.75 13.82 -37.76
N LEU A 9 32.71 14.07 -36.44
CA LEU A 9 33.73 14.60 -35.50
C LEU A 9 32.99 15.08 -34.22
N LEU A 10 32.96 14.38 -33.09
CA LEU A 10 34.01 14.02 -32.12
C LEU A 10 34.60 15.22 -31.37
N THR A 11 34.20 15.41 -30.10
CA THR A 11 35.12 15.66 -28.98
C THR A 11 34.39 15.54 -27.63
N ALA A 12 34.98 14.71 -26.76
CA ALA A 12 34.62 14.53 -25.36
C ALA A 12 35.54 15.40 -24.48
N VAL A 13 35.05 15.93 -23.35
CA VAL A 13 35.88 16.26 -22.17
C VAL A 13 35.08 15.99 -20.89
N VAL A 14 35.78 15.32 -19.96
CA VAL A 14 35.43 14.76 -18.64
C VAL A 14 35.57 15.82 -17.54
N VAL A 15 34.75 15.76 -16.47
CA VAL A 15 35.22 16.05 -15.10
C VAL A 15 34.53 15.13 -14.07
N LEU A 16 35.36 14.37 -13.38
CA LEU A 16 35.13 13.58 -12.16
C LEU A 16 35.32 14.47 -10.93
N VAL A 17 34.42 14.40 -9.94
CA VAL A 17 34.75 14.69 -8.53
C VAL A 17 34.02 13.69 -7.65
N GLY A 18 34.78 12.90 -6.90
CA GLY A 18 34.31 12.07 -5.80
C GLY A 18 34.61 12.74 -4.46
N LEU A 19 33.81 12.43 -3.43
CA LEU A 19 34.18 12.67 -2.05
C LEU A 19 33.67 11.54 -1.15
N LYS A 20 34.64 10.87 -0.51
CA LYS A 20 34.49 9.88 0.57
C LYS A 20 34.30 10.59 1.91
N ILE A 21 33.38 10.10 2.74
CA ILE A 21 33.37 10.26 4.21
C ILE A 21 32.84 8.93 4.76
N ALA A 22 33.71 8.00 5.15
CA ALA A 22 34.28 7.79 6.49
C ALA A 22 33.31 7.07 7.44
N ASP A 23 33.62 5.78 7.58
CA ASP A 23 33.19 4.80 8.57
C ASP A 23 33.68 5.18 9.99
N ARG A 24 32.85 4.96 11.01
CA ARG A 24 33.31 4.90 12.40
C ARG A 24 32.44 3.94 13.21
N GLN A 25 32.96 2.74 13.35
CA GLN A 25 32.54 1.73 14.31
C GLN A 25 32.93 2.14 15.74
N HIS A 26 32.03 1.95 16.70
CA HIS A 26 32.32 1.69 18.12
C HIS A 26 31.34 0.57 18.52
N ALA A 27 31.82 -0.68 18.63
CA ALA A 27 32.32 -1.31 19.86
C ALA A 27 31.20 -2.02 20.65
N LEU A 28 31.21 -3.36 20.58
CA LEU A 28 30.59 -4.30 21.53
C LEU A 28 31.39 -4.27 22.85
N SER A 29 30.75 -4.36 24.02
CA SER A 29 30.62 -5.55 24.91
C SER A 29 30.68 -5.06 26.39
N PRO A 30 30.55 -5.90 27.44
CA PRO A 30 29.45 -6.81 27.85
C PRO A 30 29.20 -6.78 29.40
N VAL A 31 28.41 -7.74 29.93
CA VAL A 31 28.41 -8.24 31.34
C VAL A 31 27.67 -7.32 32.37
N GLU A 32 26.88 -7.75 33.37
CA GLU A 32 26.75 -8.94 34.24
C GLU A 32 25.28 -8.98 34.78
N LYS A 33 24.55 -10.12 34.78
CA LYS A 33 24.23 -11.02 35.93
C LYS A 33 23.40 -10.32 37.03
N ASP A 34 22.26 -10.84 37.46
CA ASP A 34 22.25 -11.98 38.39
C ASP A 34 21.01 -12.86 38.33
N ARG A 35 21.26 -14.11 38.73
CA ARG A 35 20.32 -15.20 39.00
C ARG A 35 19.69 -15.06 40.40
N GLU A 36 18.72 -15.95 40.62
CA GLU A 36 18.23 -16.52 41.90
C GLU A 36 16.82 -16.03 42.29
N GLY A 37 15.86 -16.88 42.65
CA GLY A 37 15.98 -18.26 43.13
C GLY A 37 14.79 -19.17 42.77
N LEU A 38 15.08 -20.46 42.90
CA LEU A 38 14.14 -21.56 43.05
C LEU A 38 13.27 -21.36 44.30
N SER A 39 12.00 -21.75 44.24
CA SER A 39 11.42 -22.59 45.29
C SER A 39 10.32 -23.51 44.76
N VAL A 40 10.55 -24.80 44.97
CA VAL A 40 9.64 -25.96 44.85
C VAL A 40 8.56 -25.93 45.93
N GLY A 41 7.41 -26.54 45.65
CA GLY A 41 6.36 -26.96 46.61
C GLY A 41 5.03 -27.20 45.88
N GLU A 42 4.76 -28.39 45.35
CA GLU A 42 4.06 -29.51 46.03
C GLU A 42 2.53 -29.32 46.02
N ILE A 43 1.85 -29.85 45.00
CA ILE A 43 0.92 -31.02 45.03
C ILE A 43 -0.25 -30.84 46.00
N GLU A 44 -1.47 -30.86 45.46
CA GLU A 44 -2.61 -31.69 45.95
C GLU A 44 -3.76 -31.58 44.94
N GLU A 45 -3.94 -32.65 44.15
CA GLU A 45 -5.29 -33.07 43.73
C GLU A 45 -5.94 -33.80 44.91
N PRO A 46 -7.28 -33.76 45.01
CA PRO A 46 -7.97 -35.03 44.98
C PRO A 46 -9.23 -35.03 44.10
N ALA A 47 -9.24 -36.03 43.21
CA ALA A 47 -10.27 -37.06 43.06
C ALA A 47 -11.77 -36.67 43.06
N PHE A 48 -12.35 -36.82 41.87
CA PHE A 48 -13.40 -37.78 41.53
C PHE A 48 -14.70 -37.78 42.38
N ILE A 49 -15.86 -37.63 41.72
CA ILE A 49 -16.95 -38.61 41.71
C ILE A 49 -17.81 -38.37 40.46
N ALA A 50 -18.09 -39.48 39.79
CA ALA A 50 -18.88 -39.65 38.58
C ALA A 50 -20.37 -39.27 38.76
N SER A 51 -21.03 -38.94 37.66
CA SER A 51 -22.29 -39.63 37.30
C SER A 51 -22.59 -39.48 35.81
N LEU A 52 -22.94 -40.63 35.25
CA LEU A 52 -23.23 -40.95 33.87
C LEU A 52 -24.73 -40.75 33.58
N GLU A 53 -25.05 -40.75 32.28
CA GLU A 53 -26.39 -40.97 31.68
C GLU A 53 -27.32 -39.74 31.57
N ALA A 54 -28.08 -39.55 30.49
CA ALA A 54 -28.14 -40.14 29.16
C ALA A 54 -29.16 -39.32 28.34
N THR A 55 -29.14 -39.54 27.03
CA THR A 55 -30.27 -39.42 26.10
C THR A 55 -30.40 -38.09 25.34
N GLN A 56 -29.86 -38.15 24.12
CA GLN A 56 -30.49 -37.84 22.84
C GLN A 56 -31.59 -36.78 22.85
N PHE A 57 -31.50 -35.80 21.95
CA PHE A 57 -32.48 -35.62 20.87
C PHE A 57 -32.04 -34.50 19.93
N GLY A 58 -32.30 -34.70 18.65
CA GLY A 58 -32.70 -33.62 17.76
C GLY A 58 -31.59 -32.93 16.99
N GLY A 59 -31.37 -33.37 15.75
CA GLY A 59 -30.78 -32.51 14.75
C GLY A 59 -31.63 -31.27 14.54
N GLN A 60 -30.98 -30.11 14.47
CA GLN A 60 -31.47 -28.90 13.82
C GLN A 60 -30.22 -28.12 13.39
N SER A 61 -29.91 -28.19 12.10
CA SER A 61 -30.23 -27.14 11.14
C SER A 61 -29.35 -25.89 11.33
N ARG A 62 -28.41 -25.76 10.39
CA ARG A 62 -27.73 -24.52 10.03
C ARG A 62 -28.59 -23.26 10.26
N ASN A 63 -28.15 -22.39 11.15
CA ASN A 63 -28.56 -20.99 11.20
C ASN A 63 -27.33 -20.06 11.27
N TRP A 64 -26.51 -20.03 10.22
CA TRP A 64 -25.40 -19.06 10.13
C TRP A 64 -25.87 -17.61 9.86
N ARG A 65 -27.06 -17.24 10.33
CA ARG A 65 -27.64 -15.91 10.11
C ARG A 65 -27.45 -15.01 11.34
N SER A 66 -26.97 -13.81 11.03
CA SER A 66 -26.81 -12.60 11.85
C SER A 66 -25.79 -12.66 12.98
N VAL A 67 -24.54 -12.30 12.64
CA VAL A 67 -23.72 -11.51 13.57
C VAL A 67 -24.34 -10.12 13.62
N VAL A 68 -25.16 -9.87 14.64
CA VAL A 68 -25.55 -8.52 15.04
C VAL A 68 -24.32 -7.88 15.67
N ALA A 69 -23.96 -6.68 15.20
CA ALA A 69 -22.90 -5.87 15.78
C ALA A 69 -23.20 -5.62 17.27
N GLY A 70 -22.41 -6.25 18.14
CA GLY A 70 -22.36 -5.91 19.55
C GLY A 70 -21.67 -4.56 19.71
N GLN A 71 -22.39 -3.59 20.26
CA GLN A 71 -21.79 -2.36 20.79
C GLN A 71 -20.84 -2.74 21.93
N GLU A 72 -19.54 -2.59 21.72
CA GLU A 72 -18.57 -2.55 22.81
C GLU A 72 -18.41 -1.10 23.27
N THR A 73 -19.25 -0.70 24.21
CA THR A 73 -18.92 0.36 25.16
C THR A 73 -17.87 -0.16 26.12
N GLY A 74 -16.61 0.21 25.90
CA GLY A 74 -15.50 0.00 26.84
C GLY A 74 -14.58 1.22 26.85
N LYS A 75 -14.91 2.19 27.71
CA LYS A 75 -14.03 3.33 28.03
C LYS A 75 -12.78 2.84 28.77
N THR A 76 -11.67 3.49 28.45
CA THR A 76 -10.42 3.62 29.22
C THR A 76 -9.34 2.56 28.98
N ARG A 77 -8.51 2.85 27.97
CA ARG A 77 -7.05 2.79 28.12
C ARG A 77 -6.46 4.06 27.52
N LEU A 78 -6.37 5.10 28.36
CA LEU A 78 -5.44 6.21 28.12
C LEU A 78 -4.01 5.68 28.34
N ASP A 79 -3.09 6.25 27.57
CA ASP A 79 -1.64 6.10 27.63
C ASP A 79 -1.05 4.89 26.89
N THR A 80 -1.28 4.89 25.58
CA THR A 80 -0.20 4.59 24.63
C THR A 80 -0.20 5.76 23.65
N VAL A 81 0.82 6.61 23.70
CA VAL A 81 1.04 7.62 22.66
C VAL A 81 1.03 6.87 21.33
N PRO A 82 0.06 7.09 20.43
CA PRO A 82 0.05 6.40 19.15
C PRO A 82 1.37 6.74 18.48
N GLU A 83 2.12 5.71 18.07
CA GLU A 83 3.23 5.85 17.14
C GLU A 83 2.74 6.78 16.02
N ALA A 84 3.24 8.02 16.02
CA ALA A 84 2.51 9.18 15.53
C ALA A 84 1.90 8.94 14.15
N ASP A 85 0.57 9.06 14.00
CA ASP A 85 -0.11 8.98 12.69
C ASP A 85 0.30 10.19 11.83
N PRO A 86 1.27 10.05 10.90
CA PRO A 86 1.83 11.19 10.20
C PRO A 86 0.85 11.71 9.16
N LEU A 87 -0.04 10.84 8.65
CA LEU A 87 -1.00 11.18 7.61
C LEU A 87 -2.13 12.02 8.19
N GLY A 88 -2.72 11.55 9.30
CA GLY A 88 -3.78 12.29 9.97
C GLY A 88 -3.29 13.57 10.63
N ALA A 89 -2.06 13.59 11.18
CA ALA A 89 -1.46 14.81 11.71
C ALA A 89 -1.31 15.89 10.63
N PHE A 90 -0.75 15.54 9.47
CA PHE A 90 -0.65 16.47 8.35
C PHE A 90 -2.03 16.91 7.82
N GLN A 91 -3.00 16.01 7.73
CA GLN A 91 -4.35 16.36 7.27
C GLN A 91 -5.07 17.35 8.20
N ARG A 92 -4.87 17.23 9.52
CA ARG A 92 -5.41 18.20 10.49
C ARG A 92 -4.74 19.56 10.32
N TRP A 93 -3.41 19.57 10.29
CA TRP A 93 -2.63 20.79 10.04
C TRP A 93 -3.03 21.47 8.72
N ALA A 94 -3.23 20.70 7.64
CA ALA A 94 -3.60 21.25 6.35
C ALA A 94 -4.96 21.99 6.40
N ARG A 95 -5.93 21.52 7.21
CA ARG A 95 -7.19 22.23 7.42
C ARG A 95 -7.00 23.50 8.24
N GLU A 96 -6.25 23.44 9.33
CA GLU A 96 -5.92 24.61 10.17
C GLU A 96 -5.14 25.67 9.39
N PHE A 97 -4.26 25.24 8.47
CA PHE A 97 -3.56 26.13 7.56
C PHE A 97 -4.53 26.87 6.61
N MET A 98 -5.57 26.19 6.11
CA MET A 98 -6.62 26.83 5.31
C MET A 98 -7.43 27.85 6.11
N GLU A 99 -7.54 27.66 7.43
CA GLU A 99 -8.18 28.60 8.36
C GLU A 99 -7.24 29.76 8.76
N GLY A 100 -5.98 29.73 8.33
CA GLY A 100 -4.96 30.75 8.62
C GLY A 100 -4.38 30.69 10.03
N THR A 101 -4.58 29.58 10.75
CA THR A 101 -4.18 29.43 12.15
C THR A 101 -2.89 28.62 12.33
N ALA A 102 -2.43 27.92 11.29
CA ALA A 102 -1.29 27.02 11.37
C ALA A 102 0.04 27.63 10.88
N ASP A 103 1.13 27.19 11.50
CA ASP A 103 2.49 27.61 11.16
C ASP A 103 3.09 26.81 9.98
N LEU A 104 3.92 27.48 9.18
CA LEU A 104 4.55 26.91 7.98
C LEU A 104 5.69 25.94 8.30
N GLU A 105 6.50 26.21 9.32
CA GLU A 105 7.63 25.35 9.70
C GLU A 105 7.12 24.00 10.21
N GLU A 106 6.08 24.05 11.05
CA GLU A 106 5.40 22.84 11.50
C GLU A 106 4.78 22.06 10.34
N GLY A 107 4.19 22.75 9.37
CA GLY A 107 3.68 22.15 8.14
C GLY A 107 4.73 21.38 7.35
N LEU A 108 5.94 21.95 7.21
CA LEU A 108 7.06 21.29 6.55
C LEU A 108 7.53 20.05 7.30
N ARG A 109 7.57 20.10 8.64
CA ARG A 109 7.92 18.95 9.48
C ARG A 109 6.92 17.80 9.29
N LEU A 110 5.62 18.12 9.34
CA LEU A 110 4.54 17.17 9.13
C LEU A 110 4.53 16.60 7.71
N ALA A 111 4.79 17.44 6.69
CA ALA A 111 4.86 17.00 5.29
C ALA A 111 5.98 15.98 5.06
N LYS A 112 7.16 16.18 5.67
CA LYS A 112 8.28 15.21 5.60
C LYS A 112 7.95 13.87 6.27
N ALA A 113 7.32 13.93 7.45
CA ALA A 113 6.88 12.72 8.15
C ALA A 113 5.83 11.96 7.33
N ARG A 114 4.86 12.69 6.75
CA ARG A 114 3.88 12.15 5.81
C ARG A 114 4.53 11.52 4.59
N ARG A 115 5.47 12.20 3.92
CA ARG A 115 6.18 11.68 2.74
C ARG A 115 6.80 10.32 3.00
N THR A 116 7.48 10.17 4.14
CA THR A 116 8.11 8.91 4.56
C THR A 116 7.08 7.79 4.69
N LYS A 117 5.94 8.07 5.33
CA LYS A 117 4.84 7.10 5.45
C LYS A 117 4.20 6.78 4.10
N MET A 118 3.99 7.78 3.25
CA MET A 118 3.41 7.61 1.91
C MET A 118 4.32 6.81 0.97
N ALA A 119 5.63 7.04 0.99
CA ALA A 119 6.59 6.26 0.22
C ALA A 119 6.56 4.77 0.59
N ARG A 120 6.28 4.45 1.87
CA ARG A 120 6.06 3.07 2.32
C ARG A 120 4.72 2.53 1.83
N LEU A 121 3.63 3.28 2.02
CA LEU A 121 2.29 2.86 1.60
C LEU A 121 2.20 2.62 0.09
N ILE A 122 2.79 3.47 -0.76
CA ILE A 122 2.78 3.27 -2.21
C ILE A 122 3.33 1.90 -2.59
N ARG A 123 4.38 1.42 -1.90
CA ARG A 123 5.05 0.13 -2.19
C ARG A 123 4.33 -1.06 -1.56
N GLU A 124 3.88 -0.92 -0.32
CA GLU A 124 3.37 -2.04 0.48
C GLU A 124 1.84 -2.19 0.40
N ASN A 125 1.12 -1.07 0.27
CA ASN A 125 -0.33 -1.02 0.26
C ASN A 125 -0.84 0.14 -0.62
N PRO A 126 -0.76 0.01 -1.96
CA PRO A 126 -1.13 1.07 -2.89
C PRO A 126 -2.62 1.48 -2.75
N ARG A 127 -3.52 0.54 -2.37
CA ARG A 127 -4.91 0.87 -2.06
C ARG A 127 -5.02 1.90 -0.94
N GLN A 128 -4.30 1.68 0.16
CA GLN A 128 -4.30 2.62 1.29
C GLN A 128 -3.58 3.93 0.93
N ALA A 129 -2.56 3.89 0.07
CA ALA A 129 -1.90 5.10 -0.42
C ALA A 129 -2.88 5.98 -1.20
N ILE A 130 -3.63 5.41 -2.14
CA ILE A 130 -4.66 6.12 -2.92
C ILE A 130 -5.75 6.69 -2.01
N ALA A 131 -6.24 5.90 -1.05
CA ALA A 131 -7.25 6.35 -0.08
C ALA A 131 -6.77 7.52 0.80
N ASN A 132 -5.47 7.69 0.97
CA ASN A 132 -4.87 8.79 1.74
C ASN A 132 -4.41 9.97 0.89
N ARG A 133 -4.70 9.97 -0.43
CA ARG A 133 -4.41 11.11 -1.32
C ARG A 133 -5.01 12.39 -0.75
N ILE A 134 -4.27 13.49 -0.87
CA ILE A 134 -4.76 14.83 -0.50
C ILE A 134 -5.62 15.34 -1.65
N ASP A 135 -6.77 15.92 -1.33
CA ASP A 135 -7.65 16.57 -2.30
C ASP A 135 -6.91 17.64 -3.09
N ASP A 136 -7.17 17.71 -4.40
CA ASP A 136 -6.48 18.64 -5.30
C ASP A 136 -6.68 20.10 -4.87
N ASP A 137 -7.87 20.45 -4.37
CA ASP A 137 -8.17 21.79 -3.85
C ASP A 137 -7.33 22.18 -2.62
N ILE A 138 -7.13 21.23 -1.70
CA ILE A 138 -6.28 21.44 -0.52
C ILE A 138 -4.84 21.57 -0.99
N ARG A 139 -4.38 20.67 -1.86
CA ARG A 139 -3.01 20.67 -2.37
C ARG A 139 -2.66 21.98 -3.06
N GLU A 140 -3.54 22.53 -3.89
CA GLU A 140 -3.30 23.78 -4.62
C GLU A 140 -3.20 25.01 -3.73
N ALA A 141 -3.88 25.02 -2.58
CA ALA A 141 -3.79 26.09 -1.62
C ALA A 141 -2.51 26.04 -0.76
N LEU A 142 -1.80 24.90 -0.75
CA LEU A 142 -0.56 24.75 0.00
C LEU A 142 0.63 25.45 -0.69
N PRO A 143 1.53 26.08 0.09
CA PRO A 143 2.79 26.64 -0.43
C PRO A 143 3.63 25.61 -1.19
N GLU A 144 4.39 26.07 -2.18
CA GLU A 144 5.24 25.21 -3.02
C GLU A 144 6.22 24.36 -2.21
N SER A 145 6.82 24.95 -1.18
CA SER A 145 7.76 24.27 -0.27
C SER A 145 7.15 23.03 0.40
N ILE A 146 5.84 23.02 0.64
CA ILE A 146 5.10 21.86 1.17
C ILE A 146 4.69 20.94 0.03
N ARG A 147 4.19 21.47 -1.10
CA ARG A 147 3.77 20.67 -2.25
C ARG A 147 4.89 19.79 -2.80
N ASP A 148 6.15 20.22 -2.70
CA ASP A 148 7.33 19.46 -3.11
C ASP A 148 7.63 18.26 -2.20
N GLN A 149 7.26 18.36 -0.91
CA GLN A 149 7.38 17.24 0.03
C GLN A 149 6.30 16.19 -0.21
N LEU A 150 5.19 16.56 -0.86
CA LEU A 150 4.07 15.68 -1.14
C LEU A 150 4.20 14.94 -2.48
N GLU A 151 3.63 13.76 -2.50
CA GLU A 151 3.31 12.90 -3.63
C GLU A 151 2.59 13.66 -4.75
N GLN A 152 2.98 13.37 -5.98
CA GLN A 152 2.51 14.05 -7.19
C GLN A 152 1.33 13.28 -7.79
N PRO A 153 0.12 13.88 -7.87
CA PRO A 153 -0.96 13.32 -8.66
C PRO A 153 -0.52 13.17 -10.11
N THR A 154 -0.63 11.95 -10.65
CA THR A 154 -0.23 11.65 -12.03
C THR A 154 -1.35 10.87 -12.71
N HIS A 155 -1.74 11.31 -13.88
CA HIS A 155 -2.82 10.72 -14.66
C HIS A 155 -2.53 10.89 -16.16
N GLY A 156 -3.27 10.16 -16.99
CA GLY A 156 -3.20 10.26 -18.43
C GLY A 156 -3.22 8.87 -19.07
N THR A 157 -2.58 8.75 -20.22
CA THR A 157 -2.44 7.48 -20.93
C THR A 157 -0.99 7.03 -20.87
N GLY A 158 -0.76 5.76 -20.59
CA GLY A 158 0.59 5.20 -20.48
C GLY A 158 0.67 3.74 -20.88
N ARG A 159 1.90 3.28 -21.10
CA ARG A 159 2.22 1.88 -21.33
C ARG A 159 2.49 1.19 -20.00
N LEU A 160 1.75 0.13 -19.69
CA LEU A 160 2.02 -0.75 -18.56
C LEU A 160 2.75 -1.99 -19.07
N ASP A 161 3.97 -2.23 -18.58
CA ASP A 161 4.71 -3.46 -18.82
C ASP A 161 4.69 -4.32 -17.56
N VAL A 162 4.22 -5.56 -17.69
CA VAL A 162 4.13 -6.54 -16.62
C VAL A 162 5.03 -7.70 -16.98
N ARG A 163 6.09 -7.88 -16.19
CA ARG A 163 6.99 -9.02 -16.31
C ARG A 163 6.83 -9.95 -15.12
N GLN A 164 6.92 -11.23 -15.38
CA GLN A 164 6.92 -12.25 -14.34
C GLN A 164 8.24 -13.00 -14.39
N GLU A 165 8.87 -13.13 -13.23
CA GLU A 165 10.07 -13.94 -13.04
C GLU A 165 9.71 -15.14 -12.19
N TYR A 166 10.06 -16.31 -12.69
CA TYR A 166 9.77 -17.59 -12.07
C TYR A 166 11.04 -18.18 -11.49
N ARG A 167 10.99 -18.59 -10.23
CA ARG A 167 12.12 -19.23 -9.54
C ARG A 167 11.67 -20.53 -8.90
N LEU A 168 12.46 -21.58 -9.06
CA LEU A 168 12.25 -22.80 -8.28
C LEU A 168 12.86 -22.63 -6.89
N ALA A 169 12.02 -22.67 -5.87
CA ALA A 169 12.41 -22.64 -4.46
C ALA A 169 12.26 -24.03 -3.83
N LYS A 170 13.22 -24.35 -2.95
CA LYS A 170 13.15 -25.51 -2.06
C LYS A 170 12.77 -25.01 -0.67
N GLY A 171 11.65 -25.47 -0.12
CA GLY A 171 11.15 -25.04 1.18
C GLY A 171 9.79 -25.65 1.46
N GLU A 172 9.37 -25.65 2.73
CA GLU A 172 8.06 -26.16 3.14
C GLU A 172 6.93 -25.39 2.42
N HIS A 173 5.95 -26.12 1.89
CA HIS A 173 4.82 -25.49 1.22
C HIS A 173 3.95 -24.81 2.29
N PRO A 174 3.45 -23.59 2.06
CA PRO A 174 2.60 -22.89 3.03
C PRO A 174 1.33 -23.68 3.39
N VAL A 175 0.90 -24.59 2.52
CA VAL A 175 -0.21 -25.51 2.81
C VAL A 175 0.17 -26.57 3.85
N ALA A 176 1.41 -27.06 3.92
CA ALA A 176 1.82 -27.98 4.99
C ALA A 176 1.95 -27.26 6.33
N GLU A 177 2.53 -26.06 6.33
CA GLU A 177 2.56 -25.20 7.53
C GLU A 177 1.14 -24.92 8.02
N ALA A 178 0.22 -24.53 7.12
CA ALA A 178 -1.18 -24.31 7.47
C ALA A 178 -1.92 -25.59 7.90
N ALA A 179 -1.62 -26.74 7.29
CA ALA A 179 -2.25 -28.02 7.61
C ALA A 179 -1.87 -28.51 9.01
N GLY A 180 -0.61 -28.34 9.43
CA GLY A 180 -0.17 -28.66 10.79
C GLY A 180 -0.83 -27.78 11.86
N ASN A 181 -1.20 -26.55 11.49
CA ASN A 181 -1.84 -25.58 12.37
C ASN A 181 -3.37 -25.71 12.46
N TYR A 182 -4.00 -26.60 11.68
CA TYR A 182 -5.46 -26.72 11.63
C TYR A 182 -6.00 -27.82 12.56
N PRO A 183 -6.70 -27.49 13.66
CA PRO A 183 -7.21 -28.48 14.59
C PRO A 183 -8.27 -29.36 13.93
N GLY A 184 -8.19 -30.68 14.14
CA GLY A 184 -9.18 -31.64 13.63
C GLY A 184 -9.01 -32.04 12.16
N LEU A 185 -7.94 -31.60 11.49
CA LEU A 185 -7.59 -32.10 10.15
C LEU A 185 -7.12 -33.57 10.24
N ASP A 186 -7.51 -34.40 9.26
CA ASP A 186 -7.08 -35.80 9.21
C ASP A 186 -5.54 -35.88 9.13
N PRO A 187 -4.86 -36.61 10.05
CA PRO A 187 -3.41 -36.77 10.04
C PRO A 187 -2.83 -37.27 8.71
N ARG A 188 -3.61 -38.00 7.90
CA ARG A 188 -3.19 -38.42 6.56
C ARG A 188 -3.05 -37.24 5.61
N LEU A 189 -3.93 -36.24 5.69
CA LEU A 189 -3.86 -35.04 4.86
C LEU A 189 -2.68 -34.16 5.26
N VAL A 190 -2.38 -34.05 6.57
CA VAL A 190 -1.18 -33.36 7.07
C VAL A 190 0.08 -34.00 6.51
N ARG A 191 0.20 -35.33 6.61
CA ARG A 191 1.35 -36.08 6.09
C ARG A 191 1.50 -35.96 4.56
N SER A 192 0.39 -35.99 3.82
CA SER A 192 0.43 -35.78 2.36
C SER A 192 0.91 -34.38 2.00
N ALA A 193 0.44 -33.35 2.71
CA ALA A 193 0.89 -31.97 2.50
C ALA A 193 2.39 -31.80 2.83
N GLU A 194 2.87 -32.42 3.93
CA GLU A 194 4.30 -32.45 4.27
C GLU A 194 5.15 -33.15 3.19
N LEU A 195 4.65 -34.24 2.59
CA LEU A 195 5.36 -34.93 1.52
C LEU A 195 5.42 -34.07 0.24
N ASP A 196 4.31 -33.46 -0.15
CA ASP A 196 4.23 -32.55 -1.30
C ASP A 196 5.13 -31.33 -1.11
N SER A 197 5.29 -30.88 0.13
CA SER A 197 6.19 -29.78 0.52
C SER A 197 7.67 -30.04 0.28
N ARG A 198 8.06 -31.30 0.10
CA ARG A 198 9.45 -31.64 -0.26
C ARG A 198 9.73 -31.42 -1.76
N SER A 199 8.70 -31.12 -2.55
CA SER A 199 8.81 -30.81 -3.97
C SER A 199 9.24 -29.36 -4.19
N THR A 200 9.99 -29.12 -5.27
CA THR A 200 10.36 -27.76 -5.69
C THR A 200 9.11 -26.95 -6.05
N ARG A 201 8.96 -25.77 -5.45
CA ARG A 201 7.88 -24.83 -5.70
C ARG A 201 8.29 -23.81 -6.76
N LEU A 202 7.35 -23.38 -7.58
CA LEU A 202 7.50 -22.21 -8.42
C LEU A 202 7.12 -20.94 -7.63
N GLU A 203 8.08 -20.07 -7.36
CA GLU A 203 7.86 -18.72 -6.89
C GLU A 203 7.75 -17.77 -8.08
N THR A 204 6.73 -16.92 -8.06
CA THR A 204 6.49 -15.91 -9.10
C THR A 204 6.67 -14.53 -8.51
N THR A 205 7.59 -13.74 -9.06
CA THR A 205 7.72 -12.31 -8.77
C THR A 205 7.21 -11.51 -9.94
N THR A 206 6.29 -10.58 -9.70
CA THR A 206 5.74 -9.70 -10.74
C THR A 206 6.38 -8.32 -10.65
N PHE A 207 6.89 -7.82 -11.77
CA PHE A 207 7.45 -6.49 -11.92
C PHE A 207 6.55 -5.67 -12.85
N ASN A 208 6.01 -4.56 -12.34
CA ASN A 208 5.18 -3.66 -13.13
C ASN A 208 5.93 -2.35 -13.38
N GLN A 209 5.92 -1.88 -14.62
CA GLN A 209 6.54 -0.64 -15.03
C GLN A 209 5.54 0.20 -15.83
N LEU A 210 5.30 1.43 -15.41
CA LEU A 210 4.45 2.37 -16.13
C LEU A 210 5.32 3.42 -16.83
N SER A 211 5.14 3.59 -18.13
CA SER A 211 5.77 4.67 -18.90
C SER A 211 4.73 5.63 -19.44
N SER A 212 4.85 6.91 -19.11
CA SER A 212 3.95 7.98 -19.59
C SER A 212 4.69 9.31 -19.63
N ASN A 213 4.45 10.11 -20.67
CA ASN A 213 5.04 11.44 -20.86
C ASN A 213 6.57 11.48 -20.72
N GLY A 214 7.27 10.46 -21.24
CA GLY A 214 8.73 10.34 -21.16
C GLY A 214 9.27 9.99 -19.76
N LYS A 215 8.40 9.76 -18.78
CA LYS A 215 8.78 9.29 -17.44
C LYS A 215 8.41 7.81 -17.28
N THR A 216 9.19 7.13 -16.45
CA THR A 216 9.00 5.72 -16.11
C THR A 216 8.94 5.55 -14.61
N TYR A 217 7.98 4.75 -14.16
CA TYR A 217 7.74 4.47 -12.75
C TYR A 217 7.68 2.96 -12.50
N THR A 218 8.13 2.53 -11.32
CA THR A 218 7.76 1.21 -10.79
C THR A 218 6.31 1.28 -10.28
N ALA A 219 5.42 0.52 -10.90
CA ALA A 219 4.00 0.60 -10.63
C ALA A 219 3.57 -0.41 -9.55
N HIS A 220 2.80 0.08 -8.59
CA HIS A 220 2.18 -0.71 -7.54
C HIS A 220 0.68 -0.69 -7.77
N VAL A 221 0.13 -1.89 -7.98
CA VAL A 221 -1.27 -2.10 -8.37
C VAL A 221 -2.01 -2.86 -7.28
N TYR A 222 -3.33 -2.75 -7.28
CA TYR A 222 -4.21 -3.51 -6.41
C TYR A 222 -5.52 -3.82 -7.15
N GLY A 223 -6.38 -4.64 -6.53
CA GLY A 223 -7.74 -4.86 -7.03
C GLY A 223 -7.77 -5.40 -8.46
N SER A 224 -8.59 -4.79 -9.32
CA SER A 224 -8.78 -5.22 -10.70
C SER A 224 -7.53 -5.10 -11.58
N LEU A 225 -6.57 -4.25 -11.21
CA LEU A 225 -5.28 -4.12 -11.91
C LEU A 225 -4.30 -5.23 -11.50
N SER A 226 -4.53 -5.91 -10.37
CA SER A 226 -3.73 -7.06 -9.96
C SER A 226 -4.03 -8.27 -10.84
N GLY A 227 -3.05 -8.70 -11.62
CA GLY A 227 -3.20 -9.83 -12.55
C GLY A 227 -3.52 -9.45 -13.99
N GLN A 228 -3.61 -8.16 -14.31
CA GLN A 228 -3.60 -7.72 -15.71
C GLN A 228 -2.20 -7.91 -16.30
N GLY A 229 -2.15 -8.25 -17.60
CA GLY A 229 -0.91 -8.30 -18.36
C GLY A 229 -0.46 -6.94 -18.88
N SER A 230 0.62 -6.92 -19.66
CA SER A 230 1.13 -5.71 -20.32
C SER A 230 0.08 -5.07 -21.25
N ARG A 231 0.03 -3.74 -21.27
CA ARG A 231 -0.87 -2.93 -22.10
C ARG A 231 -0.07 -1.79 -22.73
N GLU A 232 -0.12 -1.67 -24.05
CA GLU A 232 0.63 -0.63 -24.79
C GLU A 232 0.09 0.78 -24.50
N SER A 233 -1.21 0.89 -24.27
CA SER A 233 -1.89 2.15 -24.01
C SER A 233 -3.06 1.89 -23.06
N MET A 234 -2.98 2.47 -21.87
CA MET A 234 -4.00 2.36 -20.82
C MET A 234 -4.21 3.72 -20.16
N PRO A 235 -5.46 4.19 -20.04
CA PRO A 235 -5.75 5.34 -19.19
C PRO A 235 -5.48 4.97 -17.73
N PHE A 236 -4.85 5.87 -16.99
CA PHE A 236 -4.51 5.64 -15.60
C PHE A 236 -4.66 6.91 -14.77
N ASN A 237 -4.90 6.70 -13.48
CA ASN A 237 -4.87 7.71 -12.43
C ASN A 237 -4.07 7.12 -11.26
N GLY A 238 -3.31 7.96 -10.55
CA GLY A 238 -2.47 7.50 -9.47
C GLY A 238 -1.71 8.61 -8.77
N ILE A 239 -0.87 8.21 -7.82
CA ILE A 239 0.02 9.11 -7.09
C ILE A 239 1.45 8.60 -7.19
N ALA A 240 2.37 9.47 -7.60
CA ALA A 240 3.76 9.17 -7.80
C ALA A 240 4.65 9.81 -6.72
N LEU A 241 5.63 9.04 -6.25
CA LEU A 241 6.60 9.49 -5.26
C LEU A 241 7.91 8.70 -5.43
N ASP A 242 9.03 9.42 -5.53
CA ASP A 242 10.38 8.84 -5.58
C ASP A 242 10.55 7.72 -6.64
N GLY A 243 9.94 7.90 -7.82
CA GLY A 243 10.01 6.93 -8.94
C GLY A 243 9.06 5.73 -8.82
N HIS A 244 8.32 5.62 -7.72
CA HIS A 244 7.23 4.67 -7.56
C HIS A 244 5.88 5.33 -7.83
N ILE A 245 4.92 4.57 -8.35
CA ILE A 245 3.54 5.05 -8.53
C ILE A 245 2.56 4.03 -7.97
N ALA A 246 1.61 4.48 -7.15
CA ALA A 246 0.43 3.69 -6.83
C ALA A 246 -0.63 4.00 -7.89
N LEU A 247 -1.12 2.96 -8.57
CA LEU A 247 -2.19 3.08 -9.56
C LEU A 247 -3.55 2.80 -8.92
N ASP A 248 -4.50 3.68 -9.19
CA ASP A 248 -5.89 3.46 -8.82
C ASP A 248 -6.52 2.38 -9.72
N GLU A 249 -7.38 1.54 -9.15
CA GLU A 249 -8.12 0.52 -9.89
C GLU A 249 -9.14 1.13 -10.87
N SER A 250 -9.57 2.37 -10.60
CA SER A 250 -10.37 3.17 -11.52
C SER A 250 -9.49 4.21 -12.23
N PRO A 251 -9.57 4.35 -13.56
CA PRO A 251 -8.90 5.42 -14.28
C PRO A 251 -9.56 6.79 -14.05
N VAL A 252 -10.77 6.81 -13.46
CA VAL A 252 -11.53 8.02 -13.22
C VAL A 252 -10.88 8.83 -12.09
N ARG A 253 -10.83 10.15 -12.24
CA ARG A 253 -10.42 11.05 -11.16
C ARG A 253 -11.54 11.96 -10.69
N LEU A 254 -11.57 12.21 -9.38
CA LEU A 254 -12.30 13.30 -8.78
C LEU A 254 -11.59 14.61 -9.10
N MET A 255 -12.29 15.57 -9.68
CA MET A 255 -11.73 16.89 -10.00
C MET A 255 -12.15 17.90 -8.94
N GLY A 256 -11.17 18.61 -8.37
CA GLY A 256 -11.41 19.73 -7.45
C GLY A 256 -12.09 20.93 -8.13
N LYS A 257 -12.56 21.91 -7.35
CA LYS A 257 -13.19 23.12 -7.88
C LYS A 257 -12.24 23.90 -8.81
N THR A 258 -10.97 23.94 -8.48
CA THR A 258 -9.95 24.66 -9.26
C THR A 258 -9.57 23.89 -10.52
N GLY A 259 -9.32 22.59 -10.41
CA GLY A 259 -9.08 21.70 -11.56
C GLY A 259 -10.24 21.71 -12.56
N THR A 260 -11.48 21.81 -12.05
CA THR A 260 -12.68 21.99 -12.87
C THR A 260 -12.64 23.32 -13.61
N GLY A 261 -12.31 24.42 -12.92
CA GLY A 261 -12.12 25.74 -13.54
C GLY A 261 -11.06 25.75 -14.64
N THR A 262 -9.92 25.11 -14.41
CA THR A 262 -8.84 24.98 -15.42
C THR A 262 -9.26 24.15 -16.62
N ALA A 263 -9.94 23.02 -16.41
CA ALA A 263 -10.44 22.18 -17.49
C ALA A 263 -11.48 22.90 -18.35
N MET A 264 -12.39 23.65 -17.72
CA MET A 264 -13.37 24.49 -18.43
C MET A 264 -12.68 25.60 -19.23
N ALA A 265 -11.66 26.27 -18.66
CA ALA A 265 -10.89 27.30 -19.35
C ALA A 265 -10.08 26.75 -20.55
N ALA A 266 -9.62 25.50 -20.47
CA ALA A 266 -8.93 24.81 -21.55
C ALA A 266 -9.86 24.25 -22.64
N GLY A 267 -11.18 24.44 -22.51
CA GLY A 267 -12.17 23.97 -23.47
C GLY A 267 -12.39 22.45 -23.46
N GLN A 268 -12.03 21.76 -22.38
CA GLN A 268 -12.40 20.35 -22.21
C GLN A 268 -13.92 20.23 -22.06
N ALA A 269 -14.52 19.20 -22.66
CA ALA A 269 -15.96 19.03 -22.78
C ALA A 269 -16.68 19.31 -21.46
N VAL A 270 -17.40 20.44 -21.40
CA VAL A 270 -18.13 20.91 -20.22
C VAL A 270 -19.27 19.95 -19.86
N GLU A 271 -19.71 19.16 -20.84
CA GLU A 271 -20.76 18.16 -20.71
C GLU A 271 -20.36 16.88 -21.45
N ALA A 272 -20.41 15.74 -20.77
CA ALA A 272 -20.20 14.42 -21.33
C ALA A 272 -21.43 13.55 -21.00
N ARG A 273 -21.90 12.77 -21.97
CA ARG A 273 -23.02 11.85 -21.76
C ARG A 273 -22.50 10.53 -21.19
N ASP A 274 -22.99 10.14 -20.03
CA ASP A 274 -22.66 8.84 -19.44
C ASP A 274 -23.14 7.72 -20.39
N PRO A 275 -22.25 6.83 -20.86
CA PRO A 275 -22.60 5.77 -21.80
C PRO A 275 -23.48 4.66 -21.19
N VAL A 276 -23.55 4.58 -19.86
CA VAL A 276 -24.31 3.56 -19.12
C VAL A 276 -25.70 4.09 -18.75
N THR A 277 -25.77 5.32 -18.22
CA THR A 277 -27.03 5.90 -17.72
C THR A 277 -27.70 6.84 -18.73
N GLY A 278 -26.95 7.36 -19.70
CA GLY A 278 -27.44 8.31 -20.68
C GLY A 278 -27.66 9.73 -20.13
N GLU A 279 -27.35 9.97 -18.85
CA GLU A 279 -27.40 11.30 -18.22
C GLU A 279 -26.22 12.17 -18.63
N THR A 280 -26.44 13.49 -18.66
CA THR A 280 -25.39 14.46 -18.97
C THR A 280 -24.61 14.79 -17.69
N ALA A 281 -23.37 14.31 -17.61
CA ALA A 281 -22.42 14.72 -16.59
C ALA A 281 -21.80 16.07 -17.00
N SER A 282 -21.91 17.08 -16.14
CA SER A 282 -21.37 18.42 -16.40
C SER A 282 -20.19 18.72 -15.49
N LEU A 283 -19.06 19.13 -16.08
CA LEU A 283 -17.91 19.64 -15.33
C LEU A 283 -18.31 20.84 -14.47
N ALA A 284 -19.21 21.71 -14.95
CA ALA A 284 -19.65 22.91 -14.23
C ALA A 284 -20.38 22.62 -12.91
N LYS A 285 -20.88 21.39 -12.71
CA LYS A 285 -21.56 20.96 -11.48
C LYS A 285 -20.64 20.18 -10.51
N GLY A 286 -19.35 20.08 -10.81
CA GLY A 286 -18.41 19.18 -10.15
C GLY A 286 -18.44 17.81 -10.80
N GLY A 287 -17.61 17.63 -11.85
CA GLY A 287 -17.65 16.45 -12.72
C GLY A 287 -16.43 15.54 -12.59
N PHE A 288 -16.61 14.29 -13.03
CA PHE A 288 -15.59 13.26 -13.12
C PHE A 288 -15.12 13.13 -14.58
N LEU A 289 -13.86 12.77 -14.79
CA LEU A 289 -13.29 12.38 -16.09
C LEU A 289 -12.64 11.01 -16.00
#